data_AF-A0A2D8HSQ0-F1
#
_entry.id   AF-A0A2D8HSQ0-F1
#
_cell.length_a   1.000
_cell.length_b   1.000
_cell.length_c   1.000
_cell.angle_alpha   90.00
_cell.angle_beta   90.00
_cell.angle_gamma   90.00
#
_symmetry.space_group_name_H-M   'P 1'
#
loop_
_entity.id
_entity.type
_entity.pdbx_description
1 polymer ?
#
loop_
_entity_poly.entity_id
_entity_poly.type
_entity_poly.pdbx_seq_one_letter_code
_entity_poly.pdbx_strand_id
1 'polypeptide(L)'
;MVGDDTHLTEEASAGSVGAPVPSRAVPTPVPSLLVIRHGQSLWNALARWQGMADIDLSDLGKEQARIAAAQLAEGPHEFRRVYASKLARARDTASIIADHLRLDTPTTDERWNEADAGPWQGLTPREIKEQWPGFLERNRRPDGFEPYDTVVQRSLEATTELLGSMEPDQPTIVVTHSGVIRSLRRHLTGASERAPNLGGLWLHLVRGRVRPGHDFDPLSAAEVREFSEGPGQVN
;
A
#
# COMPACT_ATOMS: atom_id res chain seq x y z
N MET A 1 74.23 37.79 37.17
CA MET A 1 73.12 37.39 38.07
C MET A 1 71.99 36.90 37.21
N VAL A 2 71.39 35.79 37.61
CA VAL A 2 70.55 34.87 36.83
C VAL A 2 69.11 35.39 36.71
N GLY A 3 68.46 35.07 35.58
CA GLY A 3 67.02 35.21 35.29
C GLY A 3 66.86 34.98 33.78
N ASP A 4 66.69 33.75 33.31
CA ASP A 4 65.43 32.98 33.22
C ASP A 4 64.31 33.77 32.54
N ASP A 5 63.99 33.39 31.29
CA ASP A 5 62.60 33.09 30.94
C ASP A 5 62.53 32.41 29.57
N THR A 6 61.86 31.27 29.59
CA THR A 6 61.53 30.39 28.47
C THR A 6 60.31 30.95 27.76
N HIS A 7 60.41 31.21 26.45
CA HIS A 7 59.25 31.42 25.60
C HIS A 7 59.17 30.34 24.52
N LEU A 8 58.28 29.38 24.77
CA LEU A 8 57.70 28.48 23.79
C LEU A 8 56.83 29.29 22.82
N THR A 9 57.03 29.08 21.53
CA THR A 9 56.17 29.58 20.45
C THR A 9 54.90 28.73 20.35
N GLU A 10 53.74 29.33 20.59
CA GLU A 10 52.43 28.74 20.25
C GLU A 10 52.18 28.83 18.74
N GLU A 11 51.97 27.69 18.09
CA GLU A 11 51.44 27.61 16.72
C GLU A 11 49.94 27.90 16.73
N ALA A 12 49.53 28.96 16.02
CA ALA A 12 48.14 29.28 15.77
C ALA A 12 47.52 28.30 14.75
N SER A 13 46.62 27.44 15.22
CA SER A 13 45.75 26.60 14.39
C SER A 13 44.67 27.47 13.73
N ALA A 14 44.74 27.61 12.41
CA ALA A 14 43.70 28.23 11.60
C ALA A 14 42.45 27.33 11.55
N GLY A 15 41.40 27.75 12.24
CA GLY A 15 40.07 27.12 12.17
C GLY A 15 39.47 27.26 10.77
N SER A 16 39.40 26.14 10.05
CA SER A 16 38.62 25.99 8.82
C SER A 16 37.13 26.11 9.16
N VAL A 17 36.51 27.24 8.79
CA VAL A 17 35.06 27.42 8.84
C VAL A 17 34.46 26.57 7.73
N GLY A 18 33.93 25.40 8.11
CA GLY A 18 33.27 24.46 7.21
C GLY A 18 32.11 25.13 6.47
N ALA A 19 32.10 24.99 5.15
CA ALA A 19 31.00 25.44 4.30
C ALA A 19 29.66 24.82 4.78
N PRO A 20 28.54 25.55 4.70
CA PRO A 20 27.25 25.03 5.10
C PRO A 20 26.90 23.81 4.25
N VAL A 21 26.69 22.67 4.91
CA VAL A 21 26.15 21.45 4.30
C VAL A 21 24.80 21.82 3.70
N PRO A 22 24.54 21.56 2.40
CA PRO A 22 23.24 21.88 1.82
C PRO A 22 22.16 21.11 2.59
N SER A 23 21.25 21.87 3.22
CA SER A 23 20.04 21.33 3.83
C SER A 23 19.36 20.43 2.81
N ARG A 24 19.11 19.17 3.17
CA ARG A 24 18.41 18.21 2.32
C ARG A 24 17.04 18.81 2.01
N ALA A 25 16.86 19.32 0.79
CA ALA A 25 15.62 19.97 0.39
C ALA A 25 14.46 19.07 0.79
N VAL A 26 13.57 19.58 1.64
CA VAL A 26 12.33 18.90 1.99
C VAL A 26 11.62 18.67 0.66
N PRO A 27 11.31 17.41 0.26
CA PRO A 27 10.64 17.16 -0.99
C PRO A 27 9.36 17.98 -1.04
N THR A 28 9.16 18.76 -2.10
CA THR A 28 7.90 19.47 -2.31
C THR A 28 6.77 18.44 -2.25
N PRO A 29 5.70 18.67 -1.46
CA PRO A 29 4.54 17.79 -1.46
C PRO A 29 4.04 17.60 -2.89
N VAL A 30 3.65 16.37 -3.23
CA VAL A 30 3.07 16.01 -4.52
C VAL A 30 1.77 15.25 -4.28
N PRO A 31 0.75 15.39 -5.15
CA PRO A 31 -0.47 14.63 -5.01
C PRO A 31 -0.15 13.14 -4.91
N SER A 32 -0.71 12.49 -3.88
CA SER A 32 -0.32 11.16 -3.48
C SER A 32 -1.54 10.30 -3.15
N LEU A 33 -1.52 9.05 -3.63
CA LEU A 33 -2.57 8.07 -3.45
C LEU A 33 -1.97 6.83 -2.81
N LEU A 34 -2.52 6.42 -1.67
CA LEU A 34 -2.18 5.16 -1.04
C LEU A 34 -3.20 4.11 -1.46
N VAL A 35 -2.79 3.16 -2.30
CA VAL A 35 -3.65 2.08 -2.80
C VAL A 35 -3.39 0.83 -1.97
N ILE A 36 -4.38 0.38 -1.19
CA ILE A 36 -4.26 -0.76 -0.27
C ILE A 36 -5.19 -1.90 -0.66
N ARG A 37 -4.78 -3.13 -0.39
CA ARG A 37 -5.62 -4.31 -0.52
C ARG A 37 -6.58 -4.39 0.67
N HIS A 38 -7.82 -4.78 0.43
CA HIS A 38 -8.80 -5.07 1.48
C HIS A 38 -8.32 -6.11 2.51
N GLY A 39 -8.98 -6.16 3.68
CA GLY A 39 -8.79 -7.19 4.72
C GLY A 39 -9.11 -8.60 4.27
N GLN A 40 -8.66 -9.62 5.01
CA GLN A 40 -8.98 -11.00 4.65
C GLN A 40 -10.49 -11.21 4.48
N SER A 41 -10.91 -11.77 3.34
CA SER A 41 -12.30 -12.20 3.13
C SER A 41 -12.51 -13.67 3.48
N LEU A 42 -13.76 -14.09 3.60
CA LEU A 42 -14.10 -15.50 3.84
C LEU A 42 -13.50 -16.44 2.78
N TRP A 43 -13.47 -16.02 1.51
CA TRP A 43 -12.84 -16.79 0.44
C TRP A 43 -11.32 -16.69 0.41
N ASN A 44 -10.71 -15.62 0.93
CA ASN A 44 -9.26 -15.62 1.14
C ASN A 44 -8.85 -16.71 2.14
N ALA A 45 -9.58 -16.84 3.25
CA ALA A 45 -9.30 -17.86 4.26
C ALA A 45 -9.37 -19.30 3.70
N LEU A 46 -10.21 -19.51 2.67
CA LEU A 46 -10.37 -20.79 1.98
C LEU A 46 -9.50 -20.93 0.71
N ALA A 47 -8.61 -19.96 0.45
CA ALA A 47 -7.79 -19.89 -0.76
C ALA A 47 -8.60 -19.99 -2.07
N ARG A 48 -9.83 -19.48 -2.09
CA ARG A 48 -10.69 -19.43 -3.29
C ARG A 48 -10.46 -18.14 -4.08
N TRP A 49 -10.43 -18.25 -5.39
CA TRP A 49 -10.38 -17.09 -6.29
C TRP A 49 -11.70 -16.33 -6.23
N GLN A 50 -11.64 -15.02 -6.02
CA GLN A 50 -12.84 -14.20 -5.83
C GLN A 50 -13.28 -13.49 -7.10
N GLY A 51 -12.34 -12.82 -7.77
CA GLY A 51 -12.69 -11.90 -8.84
C GLY A 51 -13.72 -10.87 -8.38
N MET A 52 -14.80 -10.72 -9.14
CA MET A 52 -15.92 -9.82 -8.83
C MET A 52 -16.99 -10.45 -7.93
N ALA A 53 -16.83 -11.70 -7.48
CA ALA A 53 -17.75 -12.27 -6.48
C ALA A 53 -17.75 -11.40 -5.21
N ASP A 54 -18.95 -11.02 -4.76
CA ASP A 54 -19.11 -10.10 -3.64
C ASP A 54 -19.10 -10.87 -2.30
N ILE A 55 -17.91 -11.01 -1.73
CA ILE A 55 -17.67 -11.82 -0.52
C ILE A 55 -17.28 -10.90 0.63
N ASP A 56 -17.88 -11.14 1.79
CA ASP A 56 -17.64 -10.38 3.00
C ASP A 56 -16.23 -10.60 3.59
N LEU A 57 -15.81 -9.66 4.44
CA LEU A 57 -14.65 -9.83 5.29
C LEU A 57 -14.84 -10.98 6.28
N SER A 58 -13.77 -11.71 6.58
CA SER A 58 -13.72 -12.53 7.79
C SER A 58 -13.58 -11.63 9.03
N ASP A 59 -13.83 -12.17 10.21
CA ASP A 59 -13.61 -11.40 11.45
C ASP A 59 -12.13 -11.02 11.62
N LEU A 60 -11.21 -11.89 11.20
CA LEU A 60 -9.79 -11.55 11.09
C LEU A 60 -9.56 -10.37 10.13
N GLY A 61 -10.23 -10.35 8.97
CA GLY A 61 -10.10 -9.24 8.01
C GLY A 61 -10.59 -7.90 8.55
N LYS A 62 -11.65 -7.91 9.36
CA LYS A 62 -12.13 -6.70 10.07
C LYS A 62 -11.09 -6.23 11.08
N GLU A 63 -10.46 -7.15 11.81
CA GLU A 63 -9.42 -6.80 12.78
C GLU A 63 -8.16 -6.27 12.12
N GLN A 64 -7.71 -6.89 11.03
CA GLN A 64 -6.62 -6.37 10.20
C GLN A 64 -6.90 -4.93 9.73
N ALA A 65 -8.14 -4.63 9.33
CA ALA A 65 -8.52 -3.29 8.93
C ALA A 65 -8.41 -2.27 10.08
N ARG A 66 -8.76 -2.64 11.32
CA ARG A 66 -8.59 -1.79 12.50
C ARG A 66 -7.11 -1.53 12.81
N ILE A 67 -6.28 -2.57 12.75
CA ILE A 67 -4.83 -2.45 12.97
C ILE A 67 -4.21 -1.51 11.92
N ALA A 68 -4.56 -1.68 10.64
CA ALA A 68 -4.09 -0.81 9.58
C ALA A 68 -4.56 0.64 9.78
N ALA A 69 -5.82 0.83 10.20
CA ALA A 69 -6.35 2.17 10.47
C ALA A 69 -5.61 2.89 11.61
N ALA A 70 -5.27 2.19 12.68
CA ALA A 70 -4.47 2.74 13.78
C ALA A 70 -3.09 3.18 13.32
N GLN A 71 -2.40 2.38 12.51
CA GLN A 71 -1.10 2.76 11.97
C GLN A 71 -1.17 3.93 10.99
N LEU A 72 -2.23 4.01 10.18
CA LEU A 72 -2.48 5.15 9.32
C LEU A 72 -2.69 6.44 10.13
N ALA A 73 -3.37 6.35 11.28
CA ALA A 73 -3.59 7.47 12.19
C ALA A 73 -2.32 7.95 12.90
N GLU A 74 -1.43 7.01 13.26
CA GLU A 74 -0.13 7.30 13.88
C GLU A 74 0.94 7.75 12.87
N GLY A 75 0.67 7.55 11.57
CA GLY A 75 1.57 7.90 10.49
C GLY A 75 1.74 9.41 10.30
N PRO A 76 2.73 9.85 9.50
CA PRO A 76 3.02 11.26 9.28
C PRO A 76 2.04 11.97 8.33
N HIS A 77 1.00 11.27 7.86
CA HIS A 77 0.11 11.73 6.80
C HIS A 77 -1.28 12.05 7.35
N GLU A 78 -1.78 13.24 7.06
CA GLU A 78 -3.16 13.61 7.33
C GLU A 78 -4.04 13.25 6.13
N PHE A 79 -4.67 12.08 6.18
CA PHE A 79 -5.60 11.65 5.13
C PHE A 79 -6.90 12.42 5.22
N ARG A 80 -7.45 12.83 4.05
CA ARG A 80 -8.73 13.56 3.99
C ARG A 80 -9.89 12.76 3.40
N ARG A 81 -9.59 11.75 2.58
CA ARG A 81 -10.60 11.00 1.83
C ARG A 81 -10.21 9.53 1.74
N VAL A 82 -11.23 8.69 1.72
CA VAL A 82 -11.12 7.25 1.46
C VAL A 82 -12.03 6.90 0.28
N TYR A 83 -11.47 6.16 -0.66
CA TYR A 83 -12.19 5.55 -1.77
C TYR A 83 -12.15 4.03 -1.65
N ALA A 84 -13.10 3.37 -2.29
CA ALA A 84 -13.13 1.91 -2.36
C ALA A 84 -13.60 1.42 -3.73
N SER A 85 -13.26 0.18 -4.06
CA SER A 85 -14.01 -0.55 -5.08
C SER A 85 -15.47 -0.75 -4.68
N LYS A 86 -16.33 -1.16 -5.61
CA LYS A 86 -17.74 -1.52 -5.33
C LYS A 86 -17.92 -2.90 -4.68
N LEU A 87 -16.87 -3.63 -4.30
CA LEU A 87 -17.01 -4.94 -3.65
C LEU A 87 -17.02 -4.79 -2.13
N ALA A 88 -17.93 -5.48 -1.44
CA ALA A 88 -18.22 -5.45 -0.01
C ALA A 88 -16.93 -5.50 0.83
N ARG A 89 -16.07 -6.50 0.62
CA ARG A 89 -14.77 -6.59 1.32
C ARG A 89 -13.93 -5.32 1.28
N ALA A 90 -13.93 -4.59 0.17
CA ALA A 90 -13.20 -3.33 0.04
C ALA A 90 -13.97 -2.17 0.68
N ARG A 91 -15.30 -2.10 0.50
CA ARG A 91 -16.15 -1.09 1.14
C ARG A 91 -16.11 -1.18 2.66
N ASP A 92 -16.19 -2.40 3.20
CA ASP A 92 -16.18 -2.64 4.65
C ASP A 92 -14.82 -2.29 5.24
N THR A 93 -13.72 -2.69 4.57
CA THR A 93 -12.37 -2.29 4.99
C THR A 93 -12.21 -0.78 4.95
N ALA A 94 -12.67 -0.12 3.88
CA ALA A 94 -12.61 1.33 3.75
C ALA A 94 -13.45 2.05 4.81
N SER A 95 -14.62 1.51 5.17
CA SER A 95 -15.49 2.09 6.19
C SER A 95 -14.84 2.00 7.57
N ILE A 96 -14.26 0.85 7.92
CA ILE A 96 -13.50 0.69 9.18
C ILE A 96 -12.36 1.71 9.26
N ILE A 97 -11.63 1.93 8.16
CA ILE A 97 -10.53 2.90 8.11
C ILE A 97 -11.07 4.34 8.24
N ALA A 98 -12.11 4.69 7.48
CA ALA A 98 -12.70 6.03 7.52
C ALA A 98 -13.26 6.37 8.91
N ASP A 99 -13.98 5.43 9.54
CA ASP A 99 -14.53 5.61 10.89
C ASP A 99 -13.44 5.87 11.92
N HIS A 100 -12.34 5.10 11.86
CA HIS A 100 -11.20 5.26 12.77
C HIS A 100 -10.50 6.61 12.58
N LEU A 101 -10.32 7.03 11.32
CA LEU A 101 -9.71 8.32 10.96
C LEU A 101 -10.68 9.51 11.08
N ARG A 102 -11.95 9.27 11.45
CA ARG A 102 -13.02 10.27 11.55
C ARG A 102 -13.26 11.02 10.23
N LEU A 103 -13.21 10.28 9.13
CA LEU A 103 -13.45 10.78 7.78
C LEU A 103 -14.89 10.52 7.33
N ASP A 104 -15.31 11.22 6.28
CA ASP A 104 -16.60 10.98 5.64
C ASP A 104 -16.72 9.55 5.09
N THR A 105 -17.96 9.13 4.83
CA THR A 105 -18.26 7.84 4.21
C THR A 105 -17.45 7.63 2.93
N PRO A 106 -16.79 6.46 2.76
CA PRO A 106 -15.96 6.20 1.58
C PRO A 106 -16.72 6.35 0.26
N THR A 107 -16.08 6.97 -0.73
CA THR A 107 -16.62 7.05 -2.09
C THR A 107 -16.28 5.78 -2.87
N THR A 108 -17.24 5.18 -3.57
CA THR A 108 -17.01 3.95 -4.34
C THR A 108 -16.82 4.22 -5.82
N ASP A 109 -15.89 3.51 -6.46
CA ASP A 109 -15.68 3.54 -7.92
C ASP A 109 -15.36 2.13 -8.44
N GLU A 110 -16.10 1.68 -9.45
CA GLU A 110 -16.00 0.33 -10.01
C GLU A 110 -14.71 0.07 -10.79
N ARG A 111 -14.03 1.13 -11.23
CA ARG A 111 -12.71 1.01 -11.88
C ARG A 111 -11.66 0.44 -10.94
N TRP A 112 -11.94 0.41 -9.63
CA TRP A 112 -11.13 -0.24 -8.60
C TRP A 112 -11.54 -1.67 -8.27
N ASN A 113 -12.53 -2.26 -8.95
CA ASN A 113 -12.93 -3.66 -8.70
C ASN A 113 -11.80 -4.64 -9.04
N GLU A 114 -11.80 -5.81 -8.40
CA GLU A 114 -10.87 -6.89 -8.79
C GLU A 114 -11.11 -7.30 -10.25
N ALA A 115 -10.10 -7.91 -10.87
CA ALA A 115 -10.25 -8.55 -12.16
C ALA A 115 -11.39 -9.58 -12.13
N ASP A 116 -12.30 -9.59 -13.11
CA ASP A 116 -13.24 -10.71 -13.25
C ASP A 116 -12.45 -12.00 -13.43
N ALA A 117 -12.62 -12.96 -12.51
CA ALA A 117 -11.93 -14.23 -12.61
C ALA A 117 -12.71 -15.25 -13.46
N GLY A 118 -13.87 -14.87 -13.98
CA GLY A 118 -14.70 -15.68 -14.85
C GLY A 118 -15.01 -17.05 -14.24
N PRO A 119 -14.80 -18.15 -15.00
CA PRO A 119 -15.02 -19.51 -14.50
C PRO A 119 -14.16 -19.93 -13.29
N TRP A 120 -13.12 -19.17 -12.93
CA TRP A 120 -12.30 -19.47 -11.76
C TRP A 120 -12.88 -18.94 -10.45
N GLN A 121 -13.90 -18.07 -10.49
CA GLN A 121 -14.53 -17.56 -9.28
C GLN A 121 -15.08 -18.70 -8.43
N GLY A 122 -14.78 -18.65 -7.13
CA GLY A 122 -15.15 -19.67 -6.17
C GLY A 122 -14.23 -20.88 -6.15
N LEU A 123 -13.30 -21.06 -7.09
CA LEU A 123 -12.44 -22.23 -7.14
C LEU A 123 -11.13 -22.05 -6.37
N THR A 124 -10.68 -23.13 -5.75
CA THR A 124 -9.33 -23.25 -5.18
C THR A 124 -8.30 -23.50 -6.29
N PRO A 125 -7.00 -23.22 -6.05
CA PRO A 125 -5.94 -23.58 -6.99
C PRO A 125 -5.94 -25.07 -7.37
N ARG A 126 -6.30 -25.97 -6.44
CA ARG A 126 -6.40 -27.40 -6.71
C ARG A 126 -7.51 -27.70 -7.74
N GLU A 127 -8.71 -27.20 -7.50
CA GLU A 127 -9.85 -27.37 -8.41
C GLU A 127 -9.57 -26.76 -9.80
N ILE A 128 -8.87 -25.61 -9.85
CA ILE A 128 -8.44 -25.00 -11.11
C ILE A 128 -7.45 -25.89 -11.86
N LYS A 129 -6.48 -26.51 -11.18
CA LYS A 129 -5.52 -27.42 -11.83
C LYS A 129 -6.19 -28.68 -12.36
N GLU A 130 -7.21 -29.18 -11.66
CA GLU A 130 -8.00 -30.33 -12.08
C GLU A 130 -8.82 -30.02 -13.34
N GLN A 131 -9.48 -28.85 -13.39
CA GLN A 131 -10.36 -28.46 -14.49
C GLN A 131 -9.64 -27.79 -15.68
N TRP A 132 -8.53 -27.09 -15.43
CA TRP A 132 -7.68 -26.42 -16.42
C TRP A 132 -6.19 -26.77 -16.26
N PRO A 133 -5.78 -28.02 -16.59
CA PRO A 133 -4.41 -28.47 -16.40
C PRO A 133 -3.35 -27.56 -17.05
N GLY A 134 -2.41 -27.06 -16.22
CA GLY A 134 -1.29 -26.23 -16.64
C GLY A 134 -1.61 -24.76 -16.91
N PHE A 135 -2.84 -24.29 -16.71
CA PHE A 135 -3.17 -22.87 -16.92
C PHE A 135 -2.49 -21.97 -15.90
N LEU A 136 -2.50 -22.33 -14.61
CA LEU A 136 -1.86 -21.54 -13.56
C LEU A 136 -0.35 -21.45 -13.80
N GLU A 137 0.30 -22.57 -14.10
CA GLU A 137 1.74 -22.69 -14.31
C GLU A 137 2.21 -21.90 -15.54
N ARG A 138 1.43 -21.91 -16.62
CA ARG A 138 1.74 -21.14 -17.85
C ARG A 138 1.19 -19.72 -17.84
N ASN A 139 0.65 -19.27 -16.70
CA ASN A 139 -0.01 -17.98 -16.56
C ASN A 139 -1.09 -17.71 -17.63
N ARG A 140 -1.78 -18.77 -18.09
CA ARG A 140 -2.92 -18.70 -19.00
C ARG A 140 -4.20 -18.46 -18.21
N ARG A 141 -5.18 -17.81 -18.84
CA ARG A 141 -6.51 -17.57 -18.26
C ARG A 141 -7.59 -18.23 -19.12
N PRO A 142 -8.71 -18.69 -18.51
CA PRO A 142 -9.85 -19.22 -19.25
C PRO A 142 -10.61 -18.09 -19.96
N ASP A 143 -11.47 -18.47 -20.90
CA ASP A 143 -12.42 -17.53 -21.50
C ASP A 143 -13.33 -16.94 -20.42
N GLY A 144 -13.62 -15.64 -20.52
CA GLY A 144 -14.39 -14.90 -19.51
C GLY A 144 -13.56 -14.34 -18.35
N PHE A 145 -12.25 -14.64 -18.26
CA PHE A 145 -11.36 -13.96 -17.32
C PHE A 145 -10.99 -12.56 -17.86
N GLU A 146 -11.10 -11.51 -17.05
CA GLU A 146 -10.83 -10.14 -17.46
C GLU A 146 -9.37 -9.97 -17.91
N PRO A 147 -9.11 -9.43 -19.12
CA PRO A 147 -7.76 -9.22 -19.61
C PRO A 147 -6.97 -8.25 -18.72
N TYR A 148 -5.67 -8.51 -18.61
CA TYR A 148 -4.75 -7.66 -17.86
C TYR A 148 -4.79 -6.19 -18.30
N ASP A 149 -4.80 -5.93 -19.61
CA ASP A 149 -4.77 -4.56 -20.14
C ASP A 149 -6.04 -3.78 -19.79
N THR A 150 -7.20 -4.46 -19.71
CA THR A 150 -8.46 -3.86 -19.27
C THR A 150 -8.38 -3.39 -17.83
N VAL A 151 -7.85 -4.25 -16.93
CA VAL A 151 -7.63 -3.90 -15.51
C VAL A 151 -6.66 -2.73 -15.37
N VAL A 152 -5.55 -2.74 -16.12
CA VAL A 152 -4.58 -1.63 -16.13
C VAL A 152 -5.24 -0.34 -16.60
N GLN A 153 -5.95 -0.37 -17.72
CA GLN A 153 -6.58 0.82 -18.30
C GLN A 153 -7.52 1.49 -17.30
N ARG A 154 -8.51 0.76 -16.76
CA ARG A 154 -9.51 1.34 -15.86
C ARG A 154 -8.90 1.84 -14.55
N SER A 155 -7.95 1.08 -13.98
CA SER A 155 -7.33 1.47 -12.70
C SER A 155 -6.35 2.62 -12.85
N LEU A 156 -5.62 2.72 -13.97
CA LEU A 156 -4.70 3.83 -14.24
C LEU A 156 -5.46 5.13 -14.58
N GLU A 157 -6.58 5.03 -15.29
CA GLU A 157 -7.48 6.16 -15.53
C GLU A 157 -8.00 6.73 -14.20
N ALA A 158 -8.58 5.87 -13.34
CA ALA A 158 -9.04 6.27 -12.01
C ALA A 158 -7.91 6.84 -11.14
N THR A 159 -6.71 6.24 -11.20
CA THR A 159 -5.52 6.76 -10.50
C THR A 159 -5.17 8.17 -10.96
N THR A 160 -5.14 8.39 -12.27
CA THR A 160 -4.70 9.66 -12.88
C THR A 160 -5.70 10.78 -12.59
N GLU A 161 -7.00 10.49 -12.70
CA GLU A 161 -8.06 11.44 -12.36
C GLU A 161 -8.01 11.84 -10.89
N LEU A 162 -7.94 10.85 -9.99
CA LEU A 162 -7.87 11.10 -8.56
C LEU A 162 -6.66 11.97 -8.23
N LEU A 163 -5.46 11.56 -8.63
CA LEU A 163 -4.25 12.32 -8.39
C LEU A 163 -4.28 13.73 -9.02
N GLY A 164 -4.87 13.88 -10.20
CA GLY A 164 -5.00 15.17 -10.89
C GLY A 164 -5.97 16.15 -10.23
N SER A 165 -6.87 15.65 -9.39
CA SER A 165 -7.85 16.44 -8.63
C SER A 165 -7.43 16.76 -7.19
N MET A 166 -6.27 16.26 -6.75
CA MET A 166 -5.80 16.33 -5.37
C MET A 166 -4.86 17.50 -5.14
N GLU A 167 -4.96 18.11 -3.96
CA GLU A 167 -3.92 19.00 -3.45
C GLU A 167 -2.68 18.21 -3.02
N PRO A 168 -1.46 18.76 -3.20
CA PRO A 168 -0.22 18.00 -2.99
C PRO A 168 0.04 17.50 -1.56
N ASP A 169 -0.63 18.07 -0.56
CA ASP A 169 -0.47 17.77 0.87
C ASP A 169 -1.62 16.95 1.47
N GLN A 170 -2.55 16.48 0.63
CA GLN A 170 -3.75 15.76 1.07
C GLN A 170 -3.81 14.35 0.48
N PRO A 171 -3.00 13.41 1.00
CA PRO A 171 -3.03 12.05 0.50
C PRO A 171 -4.41 11.43 0.69
N THR A 172 -4.77 10.57 -0.26
CA THR A 172 -6.04 9.85 -0.27
C THR A 172 -5.78 8.35 -0.22
N ILE A 173 -6.66 7.62 0.47
CA ILE A 173 -6.61 6.16 0.53
C ILE A 173 -7.56 5.60 -0.52
N VAL A 174 -7.15 4.56 -1.24
CA VAL A 174 -8.02 3.72 -2.08
C VAL A 174 -7.91 2.28 -1.59
N VAL A 175 -9.04 1.70 -1.18
CA VAL A 175 -9.14 0.28 -0.84
C VAL A 175 -9.61 -0.53 -2.03
N THR A 176 -8.77 -1.45 -2.48
CA THR A 176 -8.97 -2.29 -3.67
C THR A 176 -8.45 -3.71 -3.43
N HIS A 177 -7.94 -4.37 -4.46
CA HIS A 177 -7.66 -5.80 -4.51
C HIS A 177 -6.24 -6.09 -4.98
N SER A 178 -5.76 -7.30 -4.71
CA SER A 178 -4.39 -7.70 -5.06
C SER A 178 -4.16 -7.68 -6.57
N GLY A 179 -5.14 -8.06 -7.40
CA GLY A 179 -4.96 -8.08 -8.85
C GLY A 179 -4.82 -6.67 -9.43
N VAL A 180 -5.58 -5.70 -8.91
CA VAL A 180 -5.47 -4.28 -9.31
C VAL A 180 -4.10 -3.71 -8.95
N ILE A 181 -3.67 -3.86 -7.68
CA ILE A 181 -2.36 -3.35 -7.21
C ILE A 181 -1.23 -3.99 -8.01
N ARG A 182 -1.29 -5.31 -8.23
CA ARG A 182 -0.29 -6.04 -9.01
C ARG A 182 -0.27 -5.57 -10.47
N SER A 183 -1.42 -5.26 -11.05
CA SER A 183 -1.51 -4.76 -12.42
C SER A 183 -0.90 -3.37 -12.56
N LEU A 184 -1.23 -2.44 -11.65
CA LEU A 184 -0.63 -1.10 -11.61
C LEU A 184 0.88 -1.18 -11.38
N ARG A 185 1.34 -1.97 -10.41
CA ARG A 185 2.77 -2.19 -10.13
C ARG A 185 3.48 -2.71 -11.37
N ARG A 186 2.96 -3.76 -12.01
CA ARG A 186 3.57 -4.35 -13.21
C ARG A 186 3.64 -3.35 -14.35
N HIS A 187 2.60 -2.55 -14.55
CA HIS A 187 2.59 -1.54 -15.59
C HIS A 187 3.63 -0.42 -15.32
N LEU A 188 3.80 0.00 -14.06
CA LEU A 188 4.63 1.14 -13.70
C LEU A 188 6.10 0.80 -13.44
N THR A 189 6.41 -0.41 -12.96
CA THR A 189 7.77 -0.84 -12.58
C THR A 189 8.27 -2.10 -13.27
N GLY A 190 7.37 -2.88 -13.88
CA GLY A 190 7.67 -4.24 -14.36
C GLY A 190 7.61 -5.32 -13.27
N ALA A 191 7.56 -4.94 -11.99
CA ALA A 191 7.47 -5.87 -10.86
C ALA A 191 6.02 -6.36 -10.65
N SER A 192 5.80 -7.57 -10.13
CA SER A 192 4.45 -8.18 -10.10
C SER A 192 4.13 -8.93 -8.82
N GLU A 193 4.74 -8.52 -7.71
CA GLU A 193 4.48 -9.06 -6.39
C GLU A 193 3.01 -8.86 -5.99
N ARG A 194 2.48 -9.80 -5.23
CA ARG A 194 1.14 -9.69 -4.67
C ARG A 194 1.20 -8.89 -3.38
N ALA A 195 0.32 -7.91 -3.24
CA ALA A 195 0.12 -7.23 -1.96
C ALA A 195 -0.55 -8.19 -0.95
N PRO A 196 -0.02 -8.34 0.28
CA PRO A 196 -0.73 -9.02 1.36
C PRO A 196 -2.01 -8.25 1.71
N ASN A 197 -2.92 -8.85 2.48
CA ASN A 197 -4.09 -8.12 2.98
C ASN A 197 -3.63 -6.88 3.78
N LEU A 198 -4.25 -5.73 3.53
CA LEU A 198 -3.87 -4.39 4.03
C LEU A 198 -2.53 -3.85 3.51
N GLY A 199 -1.74 -4.66 2.82
CA GLY A 199 -0.58 -4.19 2.08
C GLY A 199 -0.97 -3.39 0.83
N GLY A 200 -0.08 -2.53 0.36
CA GLY A 200 -0.38 -1.56 -0.67
C GLY A 200 0.83 -0.93 -1.35
N LEU A 201 0.55 0.08 -2.15
CA LEU A 201 1.52 0.83 -2.93
C LEU A 201 1.15 2.32 -2.90
N TRP A 202 2.13 3.17 -2.63
CA TRP A 202 2.00 4.60 -2.86
C TRP A 202 2.14 4.93 -4.35
N LEU A 203 1.31 5.85 -4.83
CA LEU A 203 1.37 6.40 -6.18
C LEU A 203 1.38 7.91 -6.09
N HIS A 204 2.19 8.56 -6.93
CA HIS A 204 2.39 10.01 -6.90
C HIS A 204 2.21 10.62 -8.28
N LEU A 205 1.73 11.86 -8.35
CA LEU A 205 1.72 12.64 -9.59
C LEU A 205 2.95 13.54 -9.65
N VAL A 206 3.92 13.18 -10.49
CA VAL A 206 5.16 13.94 -10.65
C VAL A 206 5.29 14.39 -12.09
N ARG A 207 5.27 15.71 -12.31
CA ARG A 207 5.38 16.34 -13.64
C ARG A 207 4.34 15.77 -14.63
N GLY A 208 3.09 15.65 -14.18
CA GLY A 208 1.97 15.14 -14.98
C GLY A 208 2.00 13.65 -15.29
N ARG A 209 2.83 12.86 -14.59
CA ARG A 209 2.90 11.40 -14.77
C ARG A 209 2.75 10.68 -13.43
N VAL A 210 1.99 9.58 -13.44
CA VAL A 210 1.89 8.68 -12.29
C VAL A 210 3.23 7.98 -12.08
N ARG A 211 3.73 8.01 -10.85
CA ARG A 211 4.98 7.36 -10.43
C ARG A 211 4.73 6.45 -9.23
N PRO A 212 5.29 5.23 -9.22
CA PRO A 212 5.23 4.36 -8.06
C PRO A 212 6.12 4.92 -6.94
N GLY A 213 5.60 4.89 -5.73
CA GLY A 213 6.30 5.20 -4.48
C GLY A 213 6.75 3.93 -3.77
N HIS A 214 6.83 4.01 -2.44
CA HIS A 214 7.19 2.88 -1.59
C HIS A 214 6.00 1.96 -1.30
N ASP A 215 6.30 0.74 -0.86
CA ASP A 215 5.29 -0.22 -0.41
C ASP A 215 4.76 0.18 0.97
N PHE A 216 3.48 -0.11 1.18
CA PHE A 216 2.82 0.01 2.47
C PHE A 216 2.52 -1.40 2.97
N ASP A 217 2.98 -1.75 4.17
CA ASP A 217 2.70 -3.05 4.78
C ASP A 217 2.51 -2.88 6.29
N PRO A 218 1.27 -2.67 6.74
CA PRO A 218 1.03 -2.38 8.15
C PRO A 218 1.16 -3.62 9.04
N LEU A 219 0.98 -4.82 8.47
CA LEU A 219 0.98 -6.05 9.26
C LEU A 219 2.40 -6.58 9.48
N SER A 220 3.34 -6.31 8.56
CA SER A 220 4.75 -6.64 8.77
C SER A 220 5.34 -6.03 10.06
N ALA A 221 4.92 -4.82 10.44
CA ALA A 221 5.38 -4.15 11.66
C ALA A 221 4.66 -4.67 12.92
N ALA A 222 3.41 -5.14 12.79
CA ALA A 222 2.62 -5.70 13.89
C ALA A 222 3.01 -7.14 14.21
N GLU A 223 3.27 -7.96 13.20
CA GLU A 223 3.78 -9.34 13.35
C GLU A 223 5.12 -9.33 14.11
N VAL A 224 6.00 -8.36 13.85
CA VAL A 224 7.25 -8.19 14.61
C VAL A 224 6.98 -7.88 16.10
N ARG A 225 5.94 -7.10 16.41
CA ARG A 225 5.60 -6.74 17.80
C ARG A 225 4.98 -7.91 18.56
N GLU A 226 4.08 -8.69 17.94
CA GLU A 226 3.50 -9.90 18.55
C GLU A 226 4.55 -10.99 18.84
N PHE A 227 5.64 -11.08 18.07
CA PHE A 227 6.77 -11.97 18.40
C PHE A 227 7.72 -11.41 19.46
N SER A 228 7.71 -10.10 19.72
CA SER A 228 8.52 -9.47 20.77
C SER A 228 7.83 -9.40 22.14
N GLU A 229 6.51 -9.56 22.17
CA GLU A 229 5.71 -9.64 23.41
C GLU A 229 5.23 -11.08 23.67
N GLY A 230 6.17 -12.03 23.69
CA GLY A 230 5.93 -13.35 24.27
C GLY A 230 5.63 -13.24 25.77
N PRO A 231 4.83 -14.16 26.35
CA PRO A 231 4.37 -14.04 27.74
C PRO A 231 5.58 -13.99 28.67
N GLY A 232 5.64 -12.91 29.46
CA GLY A 232 6.65 -12.72 30.47
C GLY A 232 6.81 -13.98 31.32
N GLN A 233 8.07 -14.32 31.58
CA GLN A 233 8.44 -15.27 32.61
C GLN A 233 7.67 -14.95 33.89
N VAL A 234 6.75 -15.84 34.26
CA VAL A 234 6.30 -15.98 35.64
C VAL A 234 7.22 -17.00 36.30
N ASN A 235 7.78 -16.58 37.44
CA ASN A 235 8.80 -17.24 38.25
C ASN A 235 8.54 -18.72 38.55
#